data_AF-A0AAW9IV76-F1
#
_entry.id   AF-A0AAW9IV76-F1
#
_cell.length_a   1.000
_cell.length_b   1.000
_cell.length_c   1.000
_cell.angle_alpha   90.00
_cell.angle_beta   90.00
_cell.angle_gamma   90.00
#
_symmetry.space_group_name_H-M   'P 1'
#
loop_
_entity.id
_entity.type
_entity.pdbx_description
1 polymer ?
#
loop_
_entity_poly.entity_id
_entity_poly.type
_entity_poly.pdbx_seq_one_letter_code
_entity_poly.pdbx_strand_id
1 'polypeptide(L)' 'PQCHEMKLAHRVCKNCGFYKGKEVVASVEE' A
#
# COMPACT_ATOMS: atom_id res chain seq x y z
N PRO A 1 8.29 4.47 -4.07
CA PRO A 1 7.90 5.68 -4.83
C PRO A 1 6.85 6.57 -4.13
N GLN A 2 5.89 6.01 -3.38
CA GLN A 2 4.91 6.83 -2.64
C GLN A 2 5.42 7.25 -1.25
N CYS A 3 5.78 6.29 -0.39
CA CYS A 3 6.26 6.57 0.98
C CYS A 3 7.72 6.18 1.27
N HIS A 4 8.45 5.66 0.28
CA HIS A 4 9.86 5.22 0.39
C HIS A 4 10.17 4.16 1.46
N GLU A 5 9.17 3.49 2.02
CA GLU A 5 9.43 2.41 2.98
C GLU A 5 9.83 1.10 2.33
N MET A 6 10.66 0.35 3.07
CA MET A 6 10.92 -1.05 2.79
C MET A 6 9.64 -1.86 2.94
N LYS A 7 9.28 -2.55 1.87
CA LYS A 7 8.17 -3.49 1.86
C LYS A 7 8.60 -4.77 1.17
N LEU A 8 7.96 -5.87 1.55
CA LEU A 8 8.19 -7.16 0.89
C LEU A 8 7.73 -7.07 -0.57
N ALA A 9 8.49 -7.76 -1.43
CA ALA A 9 8.14 -7.90 -2.84
C ALA A 9 6.74 -8.52 -3.00
N HIS A 10 6.01 -8.09 -4.03
CA HIS A 10 4.63 -8.52 -4.30
C HIS A 10 3.59 -8.23 -3.20
N ARG A 11 3.90 -7.38 -2.21
CA ARG A 11 2.91 -6.92 -1.20
C ARG A 11 2.52 -5.45 -1.38
N VAL A 12 1.28 -5.15 -0.99
CA VAL A 12 0.81 -3.79 -0.69
C VAL A 12 1.66 -3.21 0.43
N CYS A 13 2.04 -1.94 0.30
CA CYS A 13 2.64 -1.24 1.43
C CYS A 13 1.55 -1.03 2.49
N LYS A 14 1.75 -1.47 3.73
CA LYS A 14 0.77 -1.25 4.81
C LYS A 14 0.73 0.19 5.30
N ASN A 15 1.83 0.92 5.16
CA ASN A 15 1.89 2.31 5.59
C ASN A 15 1.14 3.22 4.62
N CYS A 16 1.51 3.21 3.34
CA CYS A 16 0.84 4.07 2.37
C CYS A 16 -0.38 3.41 1.71
N GLY A 17 -0.53 2.09 1.77
CA GLY A 17 -1.69 1.43 1.18
C GLY A 17 -1.64 1.19 -0.32
N PHE A 18 -0.56 1.59 -1.00
CA PHE A 18 -0.49 1.55 -2.46
C PHE A 18 0.17 0.27 -3.03
N TYR A 19 -0.40 -0.24 -4.12
CA TYR A 19 0.17 -1.26 -4.99
C TYR A 19 0.01 -0.88 -6.47
N LYS A 20 1.13 -0.91 -7.22
CA LYS A 20 1.17 -0.50 -8.63
C LYS A 20 0.49 0.85 -8.92
N GLY A 21 0.64 1.83 -8.02
CA GLY A 21 0.06 3.17 -8.17
C GLY A 21 -1.43 3.27 -7.84
N LYS A 22 -2.06 2.16 -7.42
CA LYS A 22 -3.44 2.14 -6.93
C LYS A 22 -3.46 2.02 -5.43
N GLU A 23 -4.30 2.79 -4.76
CA GLU A 23 -4.60 2.65 -3.34
C GLU A 23 -5.46 1.40 -3.14
N VAL A 24 -5.06 0.52 -2.22
CA VAL A 24 -5.72 -0.78 -2.00
C VAL A 24 -6.35 -0.87 -0.61
N VAL A 25 -5.96 0.01 0.32
CA VAL A 25 -6.50 0.06 1.69
C VAL A 25 -7.63 1.08 1.85
N ALA A 26 -8.30 1.46 0.76
CA ALA A 26 -9.54 2.23 0.84
C ALA A 26 -10.60 1.38 1.57
N SER A 27 -10.73 1.63 2.87
CA SER A 27 -11.90 1.37 3.72
C SER A 27 -12.64 0.05 3.49
N VAL A 28 -12.24 -0.98 4.23
CA VAL A 28 -13.24 -1.89 4.81
C VAL A 28 -13.53 -1.35 6.20
N GLU A 29 -14.36 -0.32 6.26
CA GLU A 29 -14.99 0.15 7.48
C GLU A 29 -16.30 -0.62 7.61
N GLU A 30 -16.34 -1.62 8.50
CA GLU A 30 -17.53 -2.09 9.23
C GLU A 30 -17.10 -2.57 10.62
#